data_AF-A0A914PZ79-F1
#
_entry.id   AF-A0A914PZ79-F1
#
_cell.length_a   1.000
_cell.length_b   1.000
_cell.length_c   1.000
_cell.angle_alpha   90.00
_cell.angle_beta   90.00
_cell.angle_gamma   90.00
#
_symmetry.space_group_name_H-M   'P 1'
#
loop_
_entity.id
_entity.type
_entity.pdbx_description
1 polymer ?
#
loop_
_entity_poly.entity_id
_entity_poly.type
_entity_poly.pdbx_seq_one_letter_code
_entity_poly.pdbx_strand_id
1 'polypeptide(L)'
;MFVSLSKKFGEFKYRTLRAGVFVAMGLSGVFPAMHLMYTDGLTKHINETSFIPLFLMAFLYIFGAAIYGLRIPEKYFPGKFDIWFQSHQLLHICVIVAAFTHFYGIQKMAHLRLIEGKC
;
A
#
# COMPACT_ATOMS: atom_id res chain seq x y z
N MET A 1 -10.43 -11.84 -8.53
CA MET A 1 -9.55 -12.63 -9.43
C MET A 1 -10.06 -12.69 -10.88
N PHE A 2 -11.37 -12.77 -11.14
CA PHE A 2 -11.94 -12.78 -12.50
C PHE A 2 -11.49 -11.61 -13.39
N VAL A 3 -11.43 -10.39 -12.84
CA VAL A 3 -11.01 -9.19 -13.59
C VAL A 3 -9.55 -9.29 -14.07
N SER A 4 -8.65 -9.83 -13.24
CA SER A 4 -7.22 -9.97 -13.56
C SER A 4 -6.94 -11.02 -14.63
N LEU A 5 -7.83 -12.00 -14.81
CA LEU A 5 -7.73 -13.06 -15.83
C LEU A 5 -8.26 -12.61 -17.20
N SER A 6 -8.95 -11.47 -17.27
CA SER A 6 -9.46 -10.94 -18.53
C SER A 6 -8.33 -10.41 -19.42
N LYS A 7 -8.27 -10.87 -20.68
CA LYS A 7 -7.29 -10.38 -21.67
C LYS A 7 -7.35 -8.87 -21.85
N LYS A 8 -8.55 -8.28 -21.78
CA LYS A 8 -8.76 -6.82 -21.88
C LYS A 8 -8.04 -6.05 -20.77
N PHE A 9 -8.00 -6.61 -19.56
CA PHE A 9 -7.36 -5.96 -18.41
C PHE A 9 -5.83 -5.85 -18.55
N GLY A 10 -5.23 -6.69 -19.40
CA GLY A 10 -3.80 -6.65 -19.73
C GLY A 10 -3.40 -5.46 -20.59
N GLU A 11 -4.32 -4.91 -21.38
CA GLU A 11 -4.00 -3.86 -22.36
C GLU A 11 -3.53 -2.55 -21.70
N PHE A 12 -2.69 -1.80 -22.42
CA PHE A 12 -2.15 -0.52 -21.95
C PHE A 12 -3.23 0.49 -21.56
N LYS A 13 -4.38 0.47 -22.24
CA LYS A 13 -5.52 1.36 -22.00
C LYS A 13 -6.11 1.22 -20.59
N TYR A 14 -6.04 0.02 -20.01
CA TYR A 14 -6.63 -0.28 -18.70
C TYR A 14 -5.64 -0.13 -17.53
N ARG A 15 -4.45 0.41 -17.77
CA ARG A 15 -3.41 0.59 -16.73
C ARG A 15 -3.93 1.31 -15.48
N THR A 16 -4.62 2.44 -15.64
CA THR A 16 -5.18 3.21 -14.52
C THR A 16 -6.30 2.45 -13.82
N LEU A 17 -7.13 1.73 -14.58
CA LEU A 17 -8.15 0.85 -14.02
C LEU A 17 -7.52 -0.23 -13.14
N ARG A 18 -6.41 -0.86 -13.59
CA ARG A 18 -5.69 -1.85 -12.78
C ARG A 18 -5.21 -1.26 -11.46
N ALA A 19 -4.56 -0.11 -11.52
CA ALA A 19 -4.09 0.59 -10.33
C ALA A 19 -5.25 0.89 -9.38
N GLY A 20 -6.37 1.39 -9.90
CA GLY A 20 -7.57 1.68 -9.12
C GLY A 20 -8.15 0.46 -8.42
N VAL A 21 -8.25 -0.68 -9.10
CA VAL A 21 -8.75 -1.94 -8.52
C VAL A 21 -7.87 -2.40 -7.34
N PHE A 22 -6.55 -2.37 -7.50
CA PHE A 22 -5.63 -2.78 -6.43
C PHE A 22 -5.59 -1.78 -5.27
N VAL A 23 -5.66 -0.47 -5.54
CA VAL A 23 -5.76 0.56 -4.49
C VAL A 23 -7.06 0.41 -3.72
N ALA A 24 -8.20 0.20 -4.40
CA ALA A 24 -9.49 -0.02 -3.74
C ALA A 24 -9.47 -1.28 -2.85
N MET A 25 -8.83 -2.36 -3.33
CA MET A 25 -8.62 -3.56 -2.54
C MET A 25 -7.80 -3.27 -1.27
N GLY A 26 -6.71 -2.50 -1.36
CA GLY A 26 -5.93 -2.08 -0.19
C GLY A 26 -6.70 -1.18 0.77
N LEU A 27 -7.44 -0.20 0.24
CA LEU A 27 -8.26 0.73 1.02
C LEU A 27 -9.43 0.05 1.75
N SER A 28 -9.84 -1.15 1.33
CA SER A 28 -10.82 -1.93 2.10
C SER A 28 -10.37 -2.21 3.55
N GLY A 29 -9.06 -2.16 3.82
CA GLY A 29 -8.49 -2.25 5.17
C GLY A 29 -8.89 -1.10 6.11
N VAL A 30 -9.47 -0.01 5.60
CA VAL A 30 -10.02 1.07 6.45
C VAL A 30 -11.18 0.57 7.31
N PHE A 31 -12.02 -0.34 6.80
CA PHE A 31 -13.15 -0.88 7.58
C PHE A 31 -12.73 -1.63 8.86
N PRO A 32 -11.83 -2.64 8.80
CA PRO A 32 -11.36 -3.31 10.02
C PRO A 32 -10.55 -2.37 10.91
N ALA A 33 -9.79 -1.41 10.35
CA ALA A 33 -9.08 -0.41 11.14
C ALA A 33 -10.04 0.47 11.95
N MET A 34 -11.11 0.98 11.34
CA MET A 34 -12.15 1.75 12.02
C MET A 34 -12.88 0.91 13.08
N HIS A 35 -13.15 -0.36 12.79
CA HIS A 35 -13.78 -1.26 13.76
C HIS A 35 -12.90 -1.43 15.00
N LEU A 36 -11.59 -1.68 14.83
CA LEU A 36 -10.63 -1.79 15.94
C LEU A 36 -10.51 -0.48 16.73
N MET A 37 -10.51 0.67 16.06
CA MET A 37 -10.52 1.98 16.75
C MET A 37 -11.75 2.16 17.64
N TYR A 38 -12.90 1.62 17.22
CA TYR A 38 -14.15 1.72 17.97
C TYR A 38 -14.20 0.72 19.14
N THR A 39 -13.70 -0.50 18.97
CA THR A 39 -13.77 -1.54 20.00
C THR A 39 -12.72 -1.38 21.10
N ASP A 40 -11.47 -1.08 20.72
CA ASP A 40 -10.31 -1.15 21.62
C ASP A 40 -9.85 0.23 22.12
N GLY A 41 -10.40 1.29 21.54
CA GLY A 41 -10.09 2.68 21.86
C GLY A 41 -8.84 3.21 21.15
N LEU A 42 -8.95 4.43 20.61
CA LEU A 42 -7.92 5.07 19.80
C LEU A 42 -6.58 5.27 20.52
N THR A 43 -6.62 5.57 21.82
CA THR A 43 -5.44 5.92 22.64
C THR A 43 -4.48 4.74 22.81
N LYS A 44 -5.01 3.52 22.87
CA LYS A 44 -4.22 2.30 23.07
C LYS A 44 -3.37 1.98 21.83
N HIS A 45 -3.99 2.01 20.66
CA HIS A 45 -3.32 1.71 19.39
C HIS A 45 -2.40 2.82 18.85
N ILE A 46 -2.65 4.09 19.22
CA ILE A 46 -1.70 5.19 18.94
C ILE A 46 -0.44 5.02 19.79
N ASN A 47 -0.58 4.74 21.10
CA ASN A 47 0.56 4.52 21.99
C ASN A 47 1.38 3.26 21.63
N GLU A 48 0.71 2.19 21.20
CA GLU A 48 1.36 0.95 20.76
C GLU A 48 2.08 1.07 19.40
N THR A 49 2.01 2.25 18.76
CA THR A 49 2.68 2.55 17.47
C THR A 49 2.17 1.72 16.29
N SER A 50 1.00 1.09 16.39
CA SER A 50 0.46 0.20 15.34
C SER A 50 -0.09 0.99 14.14
N PHE A 51 -0.54 2.23 14.36
CA PHE A 51 -1.11 3.07 13.31
C PHE A 51 -0.09 3.74 12.39
N ILE A 52 1.09 4.10 12.91
CA ILE A 52 2.11 4.80 12.09
C ILE A 52 2.55 3.93 10.90
N PRO A 53 2.91 2.64 11.09
CA PRO A 53 3.23 1.75 9.98
C PRO A 53 2.05 1.54 9.02
N LEU A 54 0.81 1.48 9.54
CA LEU A 54 -0.41 1.34 8.74
C LEU A 54 -0.61 2.52 7.79
N PHE A 55 -0.53 3.75 8.31
CA PHE A 55 -0.66 4.97 7.51
C PHE A 55 0.48 5.12 6.51
N LEU A 56 1.72 4.83 6.92
CA LEU A 56 2.87 4.89 6.04
C LEU A 56 2.77 3.88 4.89
N MET A 57 2.36 2.64 5.18
CA MET A 57 2.08 1.62 4.16
C MET A 57 0.99 2.08 3.19
N ALA A 58 -0.14 2.60 3.70
CA ALA A 58 -1.24 3.10 2.88
C ALA A 58 -0.79 4.24 1.96
N PHE A 59 -0.03 5.20 2.50
CA PHE A 59 0.57 6.29 1.73
C PHE A 59 1.47 5.76 0.61
N LEU A 60 2.39 4.84 0.92
CA LEU A 60 3.31 4.27 -0.07
C LEU A 60 2.58 3.53 -1.20
N TYR A 61 1.50 2.79 -0.89
CA TYR A 61 0.70 2.13 -1.91
C TYR A 61 -0.05 3.11 -2.82
N ILE A 62 -0.69 4.14 -2.25
CA ILE A 62 -1.41 5.16 -3.03
C ILE A 62 -0.42 5.96 -3.88
N PHE A 63 0.70 6.37 -3.28
CA PHE A 63 1.74 7.14 -3.95
C PHE A 63 2.38 6.34 -5.12
N GLY A 64 2.76 5.09 -4.88
CA GLY A 64 3.30 4.22 -5.93
C GLY A 64 2.29 3.97 -7.05
N ALA A 65 1.02 3.75 -6.70
CA ALA A 65 -0.05 3.58 -7.70
C ALA A 65 -0.30 4.87 -8.51
N ALA A 66 -0.23 6.03 -7.88
CA ALA A 66 -0.34 7.33 -8.55
C ALA A 66 0.82 7.55 -9.53
N ILE A 67 2.06 7.28 -9.10
CA ILE A 67 3.25 7.31 -9.97
C ILE A 67 3.05 6.41 -11.20
N TYR A 68 2.61 5.17 -10.98
CA TYR A 68 2.38 4.18 -12.04
C TYR A 68 1.26 4.59 -13.01
N GLY A 69 0.15 5.12 -12.48
CA GLY A 69 -0.99 5.58 -13.26
C GLY A 69 -0.68 6.83 -14.08
N LEU A 70 0.09 7.76 -13.52
CA LEU A 70 0.44 9.04 -14.15
C LEU A 70 1.69 9.00 -15.02
N ARG A 71 2.48 7.91 -14.98
CA ARG A 71 3.75 7.74 -15.72
C ARG A 71 4.82 8.78 -15.34
N ILE A 72 4.94 9.08 -14.06
CA ILE A 72 5.95 10.02 -13.56
C ILE A 72 7.21 9.23 -13.18
N PRO A 73 8.43 9.65 -13.55
CA PRO A 73 8.82 10.90 -14.23
C PRO A 73 8.89 10.81 -15.76
N GLU A 74 8.73 9.63 -16.37
CA GLU A 74 8.99 9.44 -17.81
C GLU A 74 8.08 10.27 -18.72
N LYS A 75 6.89 10.66 -18.23
CA LYS A 75 5.97 11.58 -18.91
C LYS A 75 6.58 12.98 -19.10
N TYR A 76 7.40 13.45 -18.17
CA TYR A 76 7.97 14.79 -18.19
C TYR A 76 9.35 14.84 -18.85
N PHE A 77 10.08 13.72 -18.85
CA PHE A 77 11.43 13.63 -19.41
C PHE A 77 11.56 12.40 -20.33
N PRO A 78 10.99 12.46 -21.54
CA PRO A 78 11.08 11.36 -22.48
C PRO A 78 12.54 11.06 -22.84
N GLY A 79 12.91 9.77 -22.87
CA GLY A 79 14.27 9.31 -23.22
C GLY A 79 15.30 9.36 -22.09
N LYS A 80 15.01 10.01 -20.94
CA LYS A 80 15.95 10.08 -19.81
C LYS A 80 15.81 8.92 -18.82
N PHE A 81 14.62 8.32 -18.77
CA PHE A 81 14.26 7.28 -17.80
C PHE A 81 13.98 5.94 -18.48
N ASP A 82 14.64 5.65 -19.61
CA ASP A 82 14.35 4.44 -20.41
C ASP A 82 14.88 3.16 -19.77
N ILE A 83 15.90 3.25 -18.91
CA ILE A 83 16.53 2.09 -18.24
C ILE A 83 16.32 2.16 -16.72
N TRP A 84 16.46 3.34 -16.12
CA TRP A 84 16.43 3.55 -14.67
C TRP A 84 15.33 4.54 -14.27
N PHE A 85 14.78 4.35 -13.07
CA PHE A 85 13.74 5.18 -12.44
C PHE A 85 12.45 5.36 -13.25
N GLN A 86 12.07 4.32 -14.00
CA GLN A 86 10.74 4.25 -14.62
C GLN A 86 9.64 4.24 -13.56
N SER A 87 8.47 4.81 -13.86
CA SER A 87 7.30 4.74 -12.95
C SER A 87 7.00 3.33 -12.44
N HIS A 88 7.24 2.30 -13.26
CA HIS A 88 7.05 0.90 -12.85
C HIS A 88 8.13 0.42 -11.87
N GLN A 89 9.39 0.81 -12.05
CA GLN A 89 10.46 0.51 -11.08
C GLN A 89 10.20 1.23 -9.76
N LEU A 90 9.79 2.50 -9.81
CA LEU A 90 9.43 3.27 -8.62
C LEU A 90 8.23 2.65 -7.89
N LEU A 91 7.22 2.16 -8.63
CA LEU A 91 6.13 1.38 -8.04
C LEU A 91 6.65 0.17 -7.27
N HIS A 92 7.53 -0.65 -7.87
CA HIS A 92 8.09 -1.82 -7.19
C HIS A 92 8.85 -1.45 -5.92
N ILE A 93 9.65 -0.38 -5.96
CA ILE A 93 10.36 0.13 -4.78
C ILE A 93 9.35 0.52 -3.68
N CYS A 94 8.32 1.30 -4.02
CA CYS A 94 7.28 1.68 -3.07
C CYS A 94 6.57 0.45 -2.46
N VAL A 95 6.25 -0.56 -3.27
CA VAL A 95 5.60 -1.80 -2.81
C VAL A 95 6.50 -2.58 -1.86
N ILE A 96 7.80 -2.69 -2.15
CA ILE A 96 8.76 -3.37 -1.27
C ILE A 96 8.86 -2.65 0.09
N VAL A 97 9.03 -1.32 0.07
CA VAL A 97 9.10 -0.52 1.31
C VAL A 97 7.79 -0.59 2.09
N ALA A 98 6.64 -0.57 1.41
CA ALA A 98 5.33 -0.75 2.04
C ALA A 98 5.22 -2.13 2.71
N ALA A 99 5.67 -3.20 2.06
CA ALA A 99 5.68 -4.55 2.60
C ALA A 99 6.57 -4.68 3.85
N PHE A 100 7.77 -4.08 3.84
CA PHE A 100 8.64 -4.03 5.01
C PHE A 100 8.02 -3.24 6.17
N THR A 101 7.40 -2.09 5.87
CA THR A 101 6.72 -1.26 6.86
C THR A 101 5.55 -2.03 7.49
N HIS A 102 4.78 -2.75 6.67
CA HIS A 102 3.69 -3.59 7.12
C HIS A 102 4.17 -4.73 8.02
N PHE A 103 5.23 -5.42 7.59
CA PHE A 103 5.85 -6.50 8.36
C PHE A 103 6.33 -5.99 9.74
N TYR A 104 7.02 -4.85 9.77
CA TYR A 104 7.44 -4.21 11.01
C TYR A 104 6.26 -3.89 11.94
N GLY A 105 5.17 -3.35 11.39
CA GLY A 105 3.95 -3.06 12.16
C GLY A 105 3.34 -4.32 12.77
N ILE A 106 3.21 -5.40 11.99
CA ILE A 106 2.69 -6.69 12.48
C ILE A 106 3.60 -7.28 13.55
N GLN A 107 4.92 -7.28 13.33
CA GLN A 107 5.88 -7.81 14.28
C GLN A 107 5.80 -7.06 15.62
N LYS A 108 5.67 -5.73 15.58
CA LYS A 108 5.52 -4.91 16.79
C LYS A 108 4.24 -5.23 17.53
N MET A 109 3.11 -5.33 16.83
CA MET A 109 1.83 -5.76 17.44
C MET A 109 1.93 -7.14 18.08
N ALA A 110 2.54 -8.11 17.38
CA ALA A 110 2.74 -9.46 17.90
C ALA A 110 3.62 -9.46 19.16
N HIS A 111 4.72 -8.71 19.15
CA HIS A 111 5.62 -8.59 20.28
C HIS A 111 4.93 -7.95 21.51
N LEU A 112 4.14 -6.90 21.30
CA LEU A 112 3.36 -6.28 22.37
C LEU A 112 2.34 -7.26 22.96
N ARG A 113 1.64 -8.03 22.12
CA ARG A 113 0.70 -9.05 22.60
C ARG A 113 1.38 -10.13 23.44
N LEU A 114 2.59 -10.56 23.05
CA LEU A 114 3.38 -11.55 23.80
C LEU A 114 3.84 -11.02 25.16
N ILE A 115 4.21 -9.75 25.25
CA ILE A 115 4.67 -9.13 26.51
C ILE A 115 3.50 -8.83 27.45
N GLU A 116 2.39 -8.29 26.93
CA GLU A 116 1.24 -7.93 27.77
C GLU A 116 0.41 -9.14 28.22
N GLY A 117 0.56 -10.30 27.57
CA GLY A 117 -0.12 -11.54 27.97
C GLY A 117 -1.66 -11.49 27.87
N LYS A 118 -2.22 -10.46 27.22
CA LYS A 118 -3.67 -10.31 27.06
C LYS A 118 -4.16 -11.19 25.91
N CYS A 119 -5.02 -12.15 26.26
CA CYS A 119 -5.82 -12.93 25.31
C CYS A 119 -6.82 -12.03 24.58
#